data_AF-A0AAV4FF40-F1
#
_entry.id   AF-A0AAV4FF40-F1
#
_cell.length_a   1.000
_cell.length_b   1.000
_cell.length_c   1.000
_cell.angle_alpha   90.00
_cell.angle_beta   90.00
_cell.angle_gamma   90.00
#
_symmetry.space_group_name_H-M   'P 1'
#
loop_
_entity.id
_entity.type
_entity.pdbx_description
1 polymer ?
#
loop_
_entity_poly.entity_id
_entity_poly.type
_entity_poly.pdbx_seq_one_letter_code
_entity_poly.pdbx_strand_id
1 'polypeptide(L)'
;MDVQALPTARPERNREEEMALSEFFLDFSQRTTAHGLRYAVSPEVVRARRLLWLTVFLTTLGYLLYQLASLLNSYHRYPFKTVNKVVPQLSIPYPVVTLCDLNQVDSLKIDNSAMAKKLRSADPNVSYSGAVKDIFRSV
;
A
#
# COMPACT_ATOMS: atom_id res chain seq x y z
N MET A 1 -61.19 -27.99 -15.18
CA MET A 1 -59.82 -27.62 -14.79
C MET A 1 -59.29 -26.75 -15.90
N ASP A 2 -59.63 -25.47 -15.87
CA ASP A 2 -59.18 -24.49 -16.85
C ASP A 2 -58.10 -23.65 -16.21
N VAL A 3 -56.85 -23.95 -16.57
CA VAL A 3 -55.71 -23.11 -16.25
C VAL A 3 -55.75 -21.95 -17.23
N GLN A 4 -56.41 -20.86 -16.84
CA GLN A 4 -56.34 -19.61 -17.57
C GLN A 4 -54.97 -18.98 -17.29
N ALA A 5 -54.06 -19.10 -18.25
CA ALA A 5 -52.77 -18.43 -18.21
C ALA A 5 -52.98 -16.91 -18.12
N LEU A 6 -52.49 -16.30 -17.04
CA LEU A 6 -52.44 -14.85 -16.87
C LEU A 6 -51.42 -14.27 -17.88
N PRO A 7 -51.68 -13.11 -18.52
CA PRO A 7 -50.75 -12.54 -19.48
C PRO A 7 -49.49 -12.09 -18.74
N THR A 8 -48.32 -12.58 -19.18
CA THR A 8 -47.01 -12.09 -18.71
C THR A 8 -46.76 -10.70 -19.28
N ALA A 9 -47.22 -9.65 -18.60
CA ALA A 9 -46.89 -8.27 -18.92
C ALA A 9 -45.57 -7.85 -18.25
N ARG A 10 -44.53 -7.59 -19.06
CA ARG A 10 -43.36 -6.76 -18.69
C ARG A 10 -42.90 -6.07 -19.97
N PRO A 11 -43.05 -4.73 -20.11
CA PRO A 11 -41.89 -3.84 -19.94
C PRO A 11 -42.24 -2.36 -19.60
N GLU A 12 -42.71 -2.04 -18.39
CA GLU A 12 -42.84 -0.62 -17.93
C GLU A 12 -41.60 -0.12 -17.15
N ARG A 13 -40.93 -1.03 -16.43
CA ARG A 13 -39.76 -0.75 -15.58
C ARG A 13 -38.60 -0.06 -16.32
N ASN A 14 -38.37 -0.44 -17.57
CA ASN A 14 -37.25 0.10 -18.34
C ASN A 14 -37.47 1.58 -18.67
N ARG A 15 -38.71 2.03 -18.92
CA ARG A 15 -38.98 3.41 -19.34
C ARG A 15 -39.01 4.38 -18.15
N GLU A 16 -39.47 3.91 -16.99
CA GLU A 16 -39.43 4.65 -15.73
C GLU A 16 -37.99 4.81 -15.21
N GLU A 17 -37.16 3.75 -15.26
CA GLU A 17 -35.74 3.82 -14.90
C GLU A 17 -34.95 4.70 -15.87
N GLU A 18 -35.20 4.63 -17.18
CA GLU A 18 -34.58 5.52 -18.17
C GLU A 18 -34.96 6.99 -17.96
N MET A 19 -36.23 7.28 -17.63
CA MET A 19 -36.68 8.63 -17.30
C MET A 19 -36.00 9.14 -16.02
N ALA A 20 -35.95 8.34 -14.96
CA ALA A 20 -35.30 8.69 -13.70
C ALA A 20 -33.79 8.91 -13.85
N LEU A 21 -33.11 8.08 -14.64
CA LEU A 21 -31.71 8.27 -14.98
C LEU A 21 -31.50 9.54 -15.80
N SER A 22 -32.33 9.78 -16.81
CA SER A 22 -32.21 10.98 -17.64
C SER A 22 -32.40 12.26 -16.83
N GLU A 23 -33.36 12.27 -15.89
CA GLU A 23 -33.63 13.38 -14.98
C GLU A 23 -32.46 13.58 -14.01
N PHE A 24 -31.94 12.49 -13.44
CA PHE A 24 -30.75 12.52 -12.58
C PHE A 24 -29.53 13.05 -13.32
N PHE A 25 -29.29 12.60 -14.55
CA PHE A 25 -28.18 13.09 -15.37
C PHE A 25 -28.35 14.56 -15.74
N LEU A 26 -29.58 15.02 -15.97
CA LEU A 26 -29.89 16.43 -16.24
C LEU A 26 -29.66 17.31 -15.01
N ASP A 27 -30.17 16.91 -13.85
CA ASP A 27 -30.01 17.62 -12.58
C ASP A 27 -28.54 17.61 -12.13
N PHE A 28 -27.87 16.46 -12.24
CA PHE A 28 -26.43 16.33 -12.02
C PHE A 28 -25.66 17.27 -12.96
N SER A 29 -26.00 17.30 -14.25
CA SER A 29 -25.36 18.16 -15.25
C SER A 29 -25.51 19.66 -14.96
N GLN A 30 -26.60 20.07 -14.33
CA GLN A 30 -26.84 21.47 -13.99
C GLN A 30 -26.17 21.87 -12.67
N ARG A 31 -26.04 20.94 -11.72
CA ARG A 31 -25.49 21.19 -10.39
C ARG A 31 -23.99 20.95 -10.28
N THR A 32 -23.42 20.15 -11.17
CA THR A 32 -21.98 19.87 -11.18
C THR A 32 -21.18 21.08 -11.69
N THR A 33 -20.11 21.42 -10.96
CA THR A 33 -19.12 22.44 -11.35
C THR A 33 -18.16 21.93 -12.44
N ALA A 34 -18.39 20.72 -12.98
CA ALA A 34 -17.62 20.18 -14.08
C ALA A 34 -17.79 21.06 -15.33
N HIS A 35 -16.83 21.98 -15.53
CA HIS A 35 -16.81 22.99 -16.58
C HIS A 35 -17.06 22.46 -18.01
N GLY A 36 -16.85 21.16 -18.27
CA GLY A 36 -17.08 20.53 -19.56
C GLY A 36 -18.53 20.10 -19.84
N LEU A 37 -19.34 19.81 -18.82
CA LEU A 37 -20.65 19.16 -19.02
C LEU A 37 -21.70 20.11 -19.59
N ARG A 38 -21.59 21.41 -19.30
CA ARG A 38 -22.40 22.48 -19.92
C ARG A 38 -22.23 22.55 -21.45
N TYR A 39 -21.04 22.24 -21.98
CA TYR A 39 -20.79 22.24 -23.43
C TYR A 39 -21.33 20.99 -24.14
N ALA A 40 -21.59 19.91 -23.39
CA ALA A 40 -22.20 18.68 -23.91
C ALA A 40 -23.75 18.73 -23.92
N VAL A 41 -24.35 19.67 -23.19
CA VAL A 41 -25.82 19.79 -23.00
C VAL A 41 -26.42 21.04 -23.65
N SER A 42 -25.62 22.01 -24.10
CA SER A 42 -26.17 23.20 -24.76
C SER A 42 -26.86 22.86 -26.10
N PRO A 43 -28.11 23.30 -26.31
CA PRO A 43 -28.89 22.96 -27.51
C PRO A 43 -28.47 23.74 -28.77
N GLU A 44 -27.63 24.78 -28.66
CA GLU A 44 -27.22 25.65 -29.76
C GLU A 44 -26.02 25.12 -30.59
N VAL A 45 -25.44 23.98 -30.23
CA VAL A 45 -24.23 23.46 -30.89
C VAL A 45 -24.52 22.28 -31.84
N VAL A 46 -23.88 22.32 -33.00
CA VAL A 46 -23.89 21.27 -34.04
C VAL A 46 -23.64 19.88 -33.41
N ARG A 47 -24.42 18.86 -33.79
CA ARG A 47 -24.38 17.49 -33.22
C ARG A 47 -22.96 16.91 -33.12
N ALA A 48 -22.09 17.20 -34.10
CA ALA A 48 -20.70 16.75 -34.10
C ALA A 48 -19.87 17.31 -32.92
N ARG A 49 -20.08 18.59 -32.55
CA ARG A 49 -19.41 19.23 -31.42
C ARG A 49 -19.88 18.63 -30.09
N ARG A 50 -21.16 18.26 -30.00
CA ARG A 50 -21.72 17.56 -28.83
C ARG A 50 -21.07 16.20 -28.61
N LEU A 51 -20.90 15.42 -29.68
CA LEU A 51 -20.21 14.12 -29.59
C LEU A 51 -18.75 14.26 -29.15
N LEU A 52 -18.04 15.26 -29.66
CA LEU A 52 -16.66 15.55 -29.24
C LEU A 52 -16.60 15.91 -27.74
N TRP A 53 -17.50 16.76 -27.25
CA TRP A 53 -17.52 17.09 -25.82
C TRP A 53 -17.89 15.90 -24.94
N LEU A 54 -18.78 15.02 -25.41
CA LEU A 54 -19.10 13.78 -24.70
C LEU A 54 -17.91 12.83 -24.63
N THR A 55 -17.15 12.65 -25.72
CA THR A 55 -15.96 11.78 -25.68
C THR A 55 -14.89 12.35 -24.77
N VAL A 56 -14.65 13.66 -24.80
CA VAL A 56 -13.71 14.34 -23.89
C VAL A 56 -14.16 14.21 -22.43
N PHE A 57 -15.46 14.37 -22.16
CA PHE A 57 -16.01 14.18 -20.81
C PHE A 57 -15.86 12.72 -20.34
N LEU A 58 -16.18 11.74 -21.19
CA LEU A 58 -16.12 10.32 -20.82
C LEU A 58 -14.68 9.86 -20.60
N THR A 59 -13.74 10.33 -21.42
CA THR A 59 -12.31 10.04 -21.27
C THR A 59 -11.73 10.65 -20.00
N THR A 60 -12.05 11.92 -19.70
CA THR A 60 -11.61 12.57 -18.46
C THR A 60 -12.23 11.93 -17.22
N LEU A 61 -13.51 11.54 -17.28
CA LEU A 61 -14.17 10.81 -16.20
C LEU A 61 -13.54 9.43 -15.97
N GLY A 62 -13.29 8.67 -17.04
CA GLY A 62 -12.62 7.36 -16.95
C GLY A 62 -11.22 7.49 -16.37
N TYR A 63 -10.45 8.49 -16.80
CA TYR A 63 -9.12 8.76 -16.27
C TYR A 63 -9.15 9.13 -14.79
N LEU A 64 -10.11 9.96 -14.36
CA LEU A 64 -10.30 10.32 -12.96
C LEU A 64 -10.58 9.07 -12.10
N LEU A 65 -11.50 8.20 -12.54
CA LEU A 65 -11.83 6.96 -11.82
C LEU A 65 -10.63 6.02 -11.74
N TYR A 66 -9.87 5.87 -12.83
CA TYR A 66 -8.63 5.10 -12.84
C TYR A 66 -7.62 5.64 -11.82
N GLN A 67 -7.41 6.96 -11.79
CA GLN A 67 -6.51 7.60 -10.84
C GLN A 67 -6.98 7.42 -9.39
N LEU A 68 -8.29 7.55 -9.15
CA LEU A 68 -8.87 7.34 -7.84
C LEU A 68 -8.66 5.89 -7.37
N ALA A 69 -8.90 4.90 -8.22
CA ALA A 69 -8.67 3.49 -7.91
C ALA A 69 -7.19 3.19 -7.65
N SER A 70 -6.29 3.74 -8.46
CA SER A 70 -4.84 3.62 -8.27
C SER A 70 -4.38 4.24 -6.94
N LEU A 71 -4.93 5.41 -6.59
CA LEU A 71 -4.65 6.09 -5.34
C LEU A 71 -5.16 5.29 -4.14
N LEU A 72 -6.40 4.78 -4.20
CA LEU A 72 -6.97 3.93 -3.15
C LEU A 72 -6.15 2.66 -2.94
N ASN A 73 -5.78 1.97 -4.02
CA ASN A 73 -4.91 0.80 -3.95
C ASN A 73 -3.53 1.15 -3.36
N SER A 74 -2.97 2.29 -3.73
CA SER A 74 -1.70 2.78 -3.17
C SER A 74 -1.82 3.13 -1.69
N TYR A 75 -2.96 3.68 -1.26
CA TYR A 75 -3.26 3.97 0.14
C TYR A 75 -3.41 2.70 0.98
N HIS A 76 -4.14 1.71 0.47
CA HIS A 76 -4.33 0.40 1.12
C HIS A 76 -3.05 -0.44 1.26
N ARG A 77 -1.99 -0.10 0.52
CA ARG A 77 -0.67 -0.71 0.69
C ARG A 77 0.07 -0.20 1.92
N TYR A 78 -0.50 0.76 2.66
CA TYR A 78 0.09 1.39 3.85
C TYR A 78 1.59 1.68 3.72
N PRO A 79 2.04 2.37 2.65
CA PRO A 79 3.45 2.64 2.48
C PRO A 79 3.91 3.64 3.54
N PHE A 80 4.84 3.23 4.40
CA PHE A 80 5.51 4.14 5.31
C PHE A 80 6.75 4.74 4.63
N LYS A 81 6.93 6.05 4.76
CA LYS A 81 8.15 6.74 4.31
C LYS A 81 9.04 6.99 5.53
N THR A 82 10.18 6.32 5.59
CA THR A 82 11.19 6.61 6.61
C THR A 82 12.03 7.80 6.16
N VAL A 83 12.05 8.87 6.95
CA VAL A 83 12.89 10.05 6.70
C VAL A 83 14.09 10.00 7.64
N ASN A 84 15.26 9.66 7.10
CA ASN A 84 16.52 9.67 7.84
C ASN A 84 17.13 11.06 7.79
N LYS A 85 17.39 11.65 8.96
CA LYS A 85 18.11 12.92 9.09
C LYS A 85 19.28 12.73 10.04
N VAL A 86 20.47 13.12 9.59
CA VAL A 86 21.64 13.23 10.45
C VAL A 86 21.61 14.63 11.05
N VAL A 87 21.37 14.71 12.36
CA VAL A 87 21.33 15.96 13.09
C VAL A 87 22.53 15.97 14.04
N PRO A 88 23.42 16.99 13.99
CA PRO A 88 24.51 17.10 14.93
C PRO A 88 23.93 17.34 16.33
N GLN A 89 24.29 16.46 17.27
CA GLN A 89 23.88 16.56 18.67
C GLN A 89 25.08 17.06 19.49
N LEU A 90 24.84 18.05 20.36
CA LEU A 90 25.89 18.62 21.23
C LEU A 90 26.35 17.62 22.31
N SER A 91 25.46 16.71 22.73
CA SER A 91 25.73 15.63 23.65
C SER A 91 24.81 14.45 23.36
N ILE A 92 25.34 13.23 23.45
CA ILE A 92 24.61 11.97 23.31
C ILE A 92 25.00 11.04 24.47
N PRO A 93 24.07 10.21 24.99
CA PRO A 93 24.41 9.25 26.03
C PRO A 93 25.43 8.25 25.49
N TYR A 94 26.47 7.98 26.27
CA TYR A 94 27.43 6.95 25.94
C TYR A 94 26.72 5.58 25.94
N PRO A 95 26.92 4.73 24.92
CA PRO A 95 26.23 3.44 24.85
C PRO A 95 26.71 2.49 25.94
N VAL A 96 25.87 1.52 26.30
CA VAL A 96 26.32 0.40 27.11
C VAL A 96 27.24 -0.46 26.26
N VAL A 97 28.50 -0.54 26.68
CA VAL A 97 29.48 -1.44 26.07
C VAL A 97 29.51 -2.71 26.91
N THR A 98 29.04 -3.82 26.34
CA THR A 98 29.16 -5.14 26.95
C THR A 98 30.41 -5.83 26.41
N LEU A 99 31.34 -6.16 27.31
CA LEU A 99 32.52 -6.96 26.99
C LEU A 99 32.29 -8.38 27.48
N CYS A 100 32.37 -9.34 26.56
CA CYS A 100 32.35 -10.76 26.88
C CYS A 100 33.75 -11.33 26.70
N ASP A 101 34.20 -12.14 27.65
CA ASP A 101 35.34 -13.01 27.41
C ASP A 101 34.98 -13.99 26.30
N LEU A 102 35.87 -14.14 25.32
CA LEU A 102 35.70 -15.11 24.25
C LEU A 102 35.90 -16.53 24.76
N ASN A 103 36.62 -16.70 25.87
CA ASN A 103 36.72 -17.98 26.53
C ASN A 103 35.35 -18.40 27.11
N GLN A 104 34.69 -19.32 26.41
CA GLN A 104 33.35 -19.80 26.79
C GLN A 104 33.36 -20.62 28.08
N VAL A 105 34.54 -21.10 28.51
CA VAL A 105 34.65 -22.02 29.65
C VAL A 105 35.87 -21.68 30.50
N ASP A 106 35.62 -21.32 31.76
CA ASP A 106 36.69 -21.20 32.75
C ASP A 106 37.09 -22.58 33.27
N SER A 107 38.21 -23.10 32.76
CA SER A 107 38.74 -24.40 33.14
C SER A 107 39.06 -24.54 34.65
N LEU A 108 39.21 -23.43 35.37
CA LEU A 108 39.43 -23.43 36.82
C LEU A 108 38.14 -23.63 37.61
N LYS A 109 36.98 -23.36 37.01
CA LYS A 109 35.65 -23.52 37.62
C LYS A 109 34.96 -24.83 37.27
N ILE A 110 35.60 -25.68 36.47
CA ILE A 110 35.06 -26.99 36.11
C ILE A 110 35.49 -28.01 37.18
N ASP A 111 34.57 -28.34 38.10
CA ASP A 111 34.79 -29.39 39.10
C ASP A 111 34.61 -30.81 38.51
N ASN A 112 33.82 -30.92 37.44
CA ASN A 112 33.55 -32.21 36.80
C ASN A 112 34.60 -32.54 35.73
N SER A 113 35.48 -33.49 36.04
CA SER A 113 36.55 -33.94 35.15
C SER A 113 36.05 -34.58 33.85
N ALA A 114 34.88 -35.22 33.85
CA ALA A 114 34.27 -35.77 32.64
C ALA A 114 33.74 -34.68 31.71
N MET A 115 33.15 -33.62 32.27
CA MET A 115 32.71 -32.42 31.55
C MET A 115 33.90 -31.64 30.99
N ALA A 116 34.97 -31.46 31.78
CA ALA A 116 36.19 -30.79 31.34
C ALA A 116 36.82 -31.50 30.14
N LYS A 117 36.86 -32.84 30.19
CA LYS A 117 37.37 -33.68 29.10
C LYS A 117 36.50 -33.59 27.85
N LYS A 118 35.17 -33.53 28.02
CA LYS A 118 34.21 -33.38 26.93
C LYS A 118 34.32 -32.01 26.23
N LEU A 119 34.53 -30.94 26.99
CA LEU A 119 34.72 -29.58 26.46
C LEU A 119 36.07 -29.45 25.73
N ARG A 120 37.14 -30.04 26.27
CA ARG A 120 38.45 -30.10 25.59
C ARG A 120 38.42 -30.92 24.30
N SER A 121 37.60 -31.97 24.23
CA SER A 121 37.43 -32.77 23.01
C SER A 121 36.51 -32.13 21.97
N ALA A 122 35.65 -31.20 22.40
CA ALA A 122 34.66 -30.57 21.53
C ALA A 122 35.27 -29.47 20.67
N ASP A 123 36.34 -28.79 21.12
CA ASP A 123 36.95 -27.70 20.35
C ASP A 123 38.49 -27.63 20.52
N PRO A 124 39.26 -28.35 19.69
CA PRO A 124 40.73 -28.30 19.70
C PRO A 124 41.31 -27.08 18.97
N ASN A 125 40.50 -26.25 18.29
CA ASN A 125 40.97 -25.20 17.35
C ASN A 125 40.45 -23.79 17.64
N VAL A 126 39.97 -23.55 18.85
CA VAL A 126 39.49 -22.23 19.24
C VAL A 126 40.69 -21.31 19.53
N SER A 127 41.23 -20.70 18.46
CA SER A 127 42.25 -19.65 18.50
C SER A 127 41.59 -18.30 18.24
N TYR A 128 41.32 -17.55 19.31
CA TYR A 128 40.61 -16.27 19.29
C TYR A 128 41.44 -15.06 18.84
N SER A 129 42.73 -15.26 18.53
CA SER A 129 43.67 -14.16 18.19
C SER A 129 43.31 -13.42 16.90
N GLY A 130 42.66 -14.09 15.94
CA GLY A 130 42.15 -13.45 14.72
C GLY A 130 40.88 -12.62 14.95
N ALA A 131 39.93 -13.16 15.71
CA ALA A 131 38.61 -12.55 15.93
C ALA A 131 38.67 -11.23 16.71
N VAL A 132 39.60 -11.09 17.67
CA VAL A 132 39.78 -9.84 18.43
C VAL A 132 40.35 -8.72 17.56
N LYS A 133 41.15 -9.07 16.56
CA LYS A 133 41.82 -8.12 15.66
C LYS A 133 40.84 -7.45 14.68
N ASP A 134 39.75 -8.13 14.37
CA ASP A 134 38.71 -7.65 13.45
C ASP A 134 37.70 -6.72 14.13
N ILE A 135 37.43 -6.90 15.44
CA ILE A 135 36.50 -6.05 16.21
C ILE A 135 36.97 -4.59 16.27
N PHE A 136 38.28 -4.34 16.42
CA PHE A 136 38.83 -2.99 16.53
C PHE A 136 39.22 -2.36 15.19
N ARG A 137 39.05 -3.06 14.07
CA ARG A 137 39.33 -2.51 12.73
C ARG A 137 38.12 -1.78 12.13
N SER A 138 36.92 -2.02 12.66
CA SER A 138 35.67 -1.43 12.19
C SER A 138 35.20 -0.18 12.96
N VAL A 139 36.01 0.30 13.91
CA VAL A 139 35.82 1.57 14.64
C VAL A 139 36.92 2.53 14.19
#